data_AF-A0A2D5SCL0-F1
#
_entry.id   AF-A0A2D5SCL0-F1
#
_cell.length_a   1.000
_cell.length_b   1.000
_cell.length_c   1.000
_cell.angle_alpha   90.00
_cell.angle_beta   90.00
_cell.angle_gamma   90.00
#
_symmetry.space_group_name_H-M   'P 1'
#
loop_
_entity.id
_entity.type
_entity.pdbx_description
1 polymer ?
#
loop_
_entity_poly.entity_id
_entity_poly.type
_entity_poly.pdbx_seq_one_letter_code
_entity_poly.pdbx_strand_id
1 'polypeptide(L)'
;MSERRLCIRRRALLKCVFLIFLSACLSLLRVDDSFGQGSHGTRRYANQLTRIADPQPILADHPEFIQPVVETMRYQAPCLVDDERADLHVRAWRFSYNARGIVEMPNRLRADRTAVIMVHPWGVDDGQGWNTPEPAGAADFCTVEKNHLAGKHTREVINPFLKELRDHVACTLYSLPGNRDPIRHKLYRSFGHRPTAAERKQGANELKEKLTSFDYRGQNVPASIELSANTPVIDYFRQFSGLDAGPRFNNVGFWDLPIPVTRDIDVHDDDIVIYDSEGYEPLKKFLKQQEVQHVLLTGYATDMCFCRTTAGYENLSRDFNVFLVGDATLATFPANSTPRYATNAHISFASLNHLITQVSWIQLEGENKAQPNRQEKVR
;
A
#
# COMPACT_ATOMS: atom_id res chain seq x y z
N MET A 1 -15.22 42.62 87.67
CA MET A 1 -14.74 41.23 87.52
C MET A 1 -15.88 40.36 87.05
N SER A 2 -15.94 40.06 85.75
CA SER A 2 -16.95 39.19 85.11
C SER A 2 -16.30 38.52 83.91
N GLU A 3 -15.57 37.43 84.15
CA GLU A 3 -15.04 36.55 83.12
C GLU A 3 -15.70 35.16 83.23
N ARG A 4 -16.89 35.01 82.65
CA ARG A 4 -17.47 33.71 82.28
C ARG A 4 -18.24 33.80 80.97
N ARG A 5 -17.60 34.35 79.93
CA ARG A 5 -18.08 34.26 78.53
C ARG A 5 -16.92 34.03 77.57
N LEU A 6 -16.15 32.96 77.77
CA LEU A 6 -15.06 32.61 76.86
C LEU A 6 -14.81 31.09 76.79
N CYS A 7 -15.83 30.26 76.53
CA CYS A 7 -15.57 28.83 76.29
C CYS A 7 -16.49 28.12 75.28
N ILE A 8 -17.39 28.82 74.58
CA ILE A 8 -18.34 28.16 73.64
C ILE A 8 -18.12 28.54 72.17
N ARG A 9 -17.25 29.52 71.84
CA ARG A 9 -17.05 29.97 70.45
C ARG A 9 -15.85 29.38 69.69
N ARG A 10 -15.08 28.45 70.25
CA ARG A 10 -13.89 27.87 69.57
C ARG A 10 -14.04 26.47 68.95
N ARG A 11 -15.20 25.81 69.10
CA ARG A 11 -15.41 24.46 68.51
C ARG A 11 -16.23 24.41 67.22
N ALA A 12 -16.81 25.53 66.78
CA ALA A 12 -17.61 25.59 65.55
C ALA A 12 -16.81 26.00 64.29
N LEU A 13 -15.66 26.67 64.44
CA LEU A 13 -14.88 27.16 63.29
C LEU A 13 -13.89 26.15 62.72
N LEU A 14 -13.56 25.08 63.47
CA LEU A 14 -12.55 24.08 63.05
C LEU A 14 -13.13 22.92 62.22
N LYS A 15 -14.47 22.78 62.15
CA LYS A 15 -15.13 21.74 61.34
C LYS A 15 -15.50 22.18 59.91
N CYS A 16 -15.55 23.48 59.63
CA CYS A 16 -15.83 23.97 58.26
C CYS A 16 -14.58 24.07 57.37
N VAL A 17 -13.38 24.18 57.94
CA VAL A 17 -12.14 24.28 57.13
C VAL A 17 -11.64 22.90 56.67
N PHE A 18 -11.96 21.83 57.40
CA PHE A 18 -11.53 20.47 57.04
C PHE A 18 -12.38 19.80 55.95
N LEU A 19 -13.63 20.25 55.77
CA LEU A 19 -14.53 19.73 54.73
C LEU A 19 -14.33 20.40 53.36
N ILE A 20 -13.70 21.58 53.30
CA ILE A 20 -13.39 22.24 52.03
C ILE A 20 -12.05 21.75 51.45
N PHE A 21 -11.12 21.29 52.29
CA PHE A 21 -9.84 20.74 51.81
C PHE A 21 -9.91 19.28 51.33
N LEU A 22 -10.89 18.49 51.80
CA LEU A 22 -11.03 17.10 51.34
C LEU A 22 -11.79 16.97 50.00
N SER A 23 -12.60 17.97 49.62
CA SER A 23 -13.25 18.00 48.30
C SER A 23 -12.35 18.56 47.19
N ALA A 24 -11.22 19.19 47.53
CA ALA A 24 -10.25 19.73 46.57
C ALA A 24 -9.15 18.72 46.18
N CYS A 25 -8.90 17.68 47.00
CA CYS A 25 -7.90 16.64 46.70
C CYS A 25 -8.48 15.40 45.98
N LEU A 26 -9.79 15.23 45.90
CA LEU A 26 -10.41 14.12 45.14
C LEU A 26 -10.73 14.47 43.68
N SER A 27 -10.39 15.67 43.23
CA SER A 27 -10.66 16.17 41.88
C SER A 27 -9.43 16.17 40.97
N LEU A 28 -8.27 15.71 41.46
CA LEU A 28 -6.99 15.72 40.75
C LEU A 28 -6.50 14.32 40.29
N LEU A 29 -7.34 13.30 40.42
CA LEU A 29 -7.12 11.97 39.84
C LEU A 29 -8.36 11.55 39.04
N ARG A 30 -8.79 12.39 38.10
CA ARG A 30 -9.48 11.91 36.90
C ARG A 30 -8.44 11.85 35.80
N VAL A 31 -7.92 10.65 35.56
CA VAL A 31 -7.39 10.31 34.24
C VAL A 31 -8.60 10.44 33.32
N ASP A 32 -8.63 11.50 32.53
CA ASP A 32 -9.58 11.66 31.43
C ASP A 32 -9.29 10.54 30.42
N ASP A 33 -9.90 9.38 30.62
CA ASP A 33 -10.31 8.51 29.51
C ASP A 33 -11.38 9.27 28.72
N SER A 34 -10.89 10.22 27.93
CA SER A 34 -11.65 10.89 26.90
C SER A 34 -11.81 9.89 25.75
N PHE A 35 -12.76 8.98 25.94
CA PHE A 35 -13.40 8.27 24.85
C PHE A 35 -13.96 9.32 23.89
N GLY A 36 -13.25 9.51 22.77
CA GLY A 36 -13.62 10.43 21.72
C GLY A 36 -14.94 10.00 21.11
N GLN A 37 -15.99 10.77 21.43
CA GLN A 37 -17.25 10.74 20.72
C GLN A 37 -17.03 11.02 19.23
N GLY A 38 -17.55 10.13 18.39
CA GLY A 38 -17.65 10.29 16.94
C GLY A 38 -18.45 11.54 16.55
N SER A 39 -17.72 12.65 16.41
CA SER A 39 -18.13 13.84 15.67
C SER A 39 -16.98 14.24 14.77
N HIS A 40 -17.27 14.90 13.65
CA HIS A 40 -16.27 15.55 12.79
C HIS A 40 -15.55 16.68 13.56
N GLY A 41 -14.70 16.33 14.51
CA GLY A 41 -14.01 17.24 15.42
C GLY A 41 -12.49 17.15 15.27
N THR A 42 -11.83 18.29 15.35
CA THR A 42 -10.37 18.36 15.37
C THR A 42 -9.84 17.75 16.67
N ARG A 43 -8.98 16.72 16.56
CA ARG A 43 -8.23 16.18 17.71
C ARG A 43 -6.85 16.83 17.82
N ARG A 44 -6.39 17.10 19.04
CA ARG A 44 -4.99 17.50 19.27
C ARG A 44 -4.12 16.24 19.31
N TYR A 45 -3.19 16.11 18.38
CA TYR A 45 -2.20 15.03 18.38
C TYR A 45 -0.94 15.46 19.15
N ALA A 46 -0.63 14.77 20.24
CA ALA A 46 0.62 14.97 20.97
C ALA A 46 1.73 14.14 20.31
N ASN A 47 2.58 14.78 19.50
CA ASN A 47 3.66 14.11 18.78
C ASN A 47 4.86 13.78 19.70
N GLN A 48 4.63 12.95 20.71
CA GLN A 48 5.67 12.49 21.64
C GLN A 48 6.44 11.32 21.02
N LEU A 49 7.76 11.41 20.95
CA LEU A 49 8.61 10.38 20.35
C LEU A 49 9.43 9.69 21.43
N THR A 50 9.23 8.39 21.60
CA THR A 50 9.98 7.55 22.54
C THR A 50 10.96 6.69 21.78
N ARG A 51 12.25 6.73 22.14
CA ARG A 51 13.26 5.93 21.44
C ARG A 51 12.98 4.43 21.61
N ILE A 52 13.07 3.68 20.51
CA ILE A 52 13.04 2.21 20.51
C ILE A 52 14.47 1.72 20.73
N ALA A 53 14.67 0.92 21.77
CA ALA A 53 15.94 0.24 22.02
C ALA A 53 16.10 -0.95 21.07
N ASP A 54 17.31 -1.16 20.54
CA ASP A 54 17.71 -2.29 19.70
C ASP A 54 16.69 -2.67 18.60
N PRO A 55 16.31 -1.71 17.75
CA PRO A 55 15.23 -1.92 16.80
C PRO A 55 15.60 -2.98 15.75
N GLN A 56 14.72 -3.95 15.54
CA GLN A 56 14.90 -5.00 14.53
C GLN A 56 14.65 -4.46 13.12
N PRO A 57 15.37 -4.92 12.08
CA PRO A 57 15.16 -4.47 10.70
C PRO A 57 13.68 -4.54 10.28
N ILE A 58 13.22 -3.53 9.54
CA ILE A 58 11.86 -3.50 8.96
C ILE A 58 11.91 -3.92 7.50
N LEU A 59 10.77 -4.34 6.96
CA LEU A 59 10.67 -4.93 5.62
C LEU A 59 11.63 -6.13 5.47
N ALA A 60 11.77 -6.91 6.55
CA ALA A 60 12.71 -8.03 6.65
C ALA A 60 12.06 -9.39 6.41
N ASP A 61 10.74 -9.43 6.17
CA ASP A 61 9.98 -10.67 5.99
C ASP A 61 10.33 -11.35 4.66
N HIS A 62 10.63 -10.54 3.63
CA HIS A 62 10.94 -10.98 2.27
C HIS A 62 12.19 -10.27 1.68
N PRO A 63 13.39 -10.52 2.23
CA PRO A 63 14.62 -9.81 1.88
C PRO A 63 15.09 -9.99 0.42
N GLU A 64 14.56 -11.00 -0.27
CA GLU A 64 14.77 -11.26 -1.70
C GLU A 64 14.05 -10.24 -2.61
N PHE A 65 12.94 -9.66 -2.14
CA PHE A 65 12.10 -8.71 -2.90
C PHE A 65 12.34 -7.26 -2.49
N ILE A 66 12.73 -7.03 -1.24
CA ILE A 66 13.04 -5.70 -0.69
C ILE A 66 14.20 -5.79 0.30
N GLN A 67 15.18 -4.90 0.17
CA GLN A 67 16.29 -4.86 1.12
C GLN A 67 15.74 -4.40 2.49
N PRO A 68 16.02 -5.11 3.60
CA PRO A 68 15.62 -4.67 4.92
C PRO A 68 16.17 -3.27 5.24
N VAL A 69 15.34 -2.42 5.84
CA VAL A 69 15.78 -1.09 6.30
C VAL A 69 16.39 -1.23 7.69
N VAL A 70 17.66 -0.87 7.80
CA VAL A 70 18.45 -0.91 9.04
C VAL A 70 18.80 0.52 9.42
N GLU A 71 17.87 1.21 10.09
CA GLU A 71 18.12 2.50 10.74
C GLU A 71 18.25 2.31 12.25
N THR A 72 19.28 2.93 12.82
CA THR A 72 19.63 2.81 14.24
C THR A 72 18.85 3.79 15.12
N MET A 73 18.41 4.91 14.56
CA MET A 73 17.62 5.92 15.25
C MET A 73 16.14 5.71 14.98
N ARG A 74 15.45 5.05 15.90
CA ARG A 74 14.01 4.71 15.76
C ARG A 74 13.21 5.17 16.97
N TYR A 75 11.99 5.61 16.69
CA TYR A 75 11.07 6.15 17.68
C TYR A 75 9.71 5.51 17.54
N GLN A 76 9.07 5.22 18.67
CA GLN A 76 7.66 4.94 18.76
C GLN A 76 6.92 6.27 18.99
N ALA A 77 5.88 6.53 18.20
CA ALA A 77 4.93 7.61 18.43
C ALA A 77 3.56 7.05 18.91
N PRO A 78 2.70 7.90 19.50
CA PRO A 78 1.32 7.57 19.81
C PRO A 78 0.49 7.19 18.59
N CYS A 79 -0.67 6.58 18.84
CA CYS A 79 -1.61 6.14 17.81
C CYS A 79 -2.08 7.31 16.91
N LEU A 80 -1.91 7.17 15.59
CA LEU A 80 -2.29 8.21 14.64
C LEU A 80 -3.73 8.06 14.15
N VAL A 81 -4.14 6.83 13.82
CA VAL A 81 -5.53 6.50 13.52
C VAL A 81 -6.03 5.54 14.59
N ASP A 82 -7.16 5.86 15.21
CA ASP A 82 -7.75 5.06 16.28
C ASP A 82 -9.27 5.08 16.10
N ASP A 83 -9.76 4.19 15.25
CA ASP A 83 -11.18 4.07 14.99
C ASP A 83 -11.90 3.43 16.19
N GLU A 84 -13.11 3.92 16.46
CA GLU A 84 -14.01 3.25 17.39
C GLU A 84 -14.38 1.85 16.86
N ARG A 85 -14.24 0.82 17.69
CA ARG A 85 -14.44 -0.60 17.32
C ARG A 85 -13.49 -1.07 16.20
N ALA A 86 -12.29 -0.53 16.15
CA ALA A 86 -11.23 -1.03 15.29
C ALA A 86 -10.92 -2.51 15.54
N ASP A 87 -10.89 -3.29 14.47
CA ASP A 87 -10.61 -4.73 14.38
C ASP A 87 -9.45 -5.05 13.41
N LEU A 88 -8.75 -4.02 12.90
CA LEU A 88 -7.57 -4.14 12.05
C LEU A 88 -6.43 -3.29 12.60
N HIS A 89 -5.39 -3.95 13.11
CA HIS A 89 -4.19 -3.32 13.63
C HIS A 89 -3.16 -3.13 12.53
N VAL A 90 -2.69 -1.90 12.35
CA VAL A 90 -1.67 -1.56 11.35
C VAL A 90 -0.55 -0.79 12.02
N ARG A 91 0.60 -1.44 12.22
CA ARG A 91 1.83 -0.70 12.52
C ARG A 91 2.37 -0.11 11.23
N ALA A 92 2.75 1.16 11.26
CA ALA A 92 3.32 1.83 10.11
C ALA A 92 4.53 2.66 10.53
N TRP A 93 5.31 3.11 9.56
CA TRP A 93 6.50 3.91 9.78
C TRP A 93 6.66 4.98 8.72
N ARG A 94 7.41 6.03 9.08
CA ARG A 94 7.88 7.07 8.17
C ARG A 94 9.28 7.51 8.55
N PHE A 95 10.07 8.00 7.60
CA PHE A 95 11.30 8.69 7.92
C PHE A 95 11.03 10.17 8.22
N SER A 96 11.81 10.75 9.13
CA SER A 96 11.75 12.18 9.44
C SER A 96 13.16 12.74 9.60
N TYR A 97 13.57 13.61 8.68
CA TYR A 97 14.80 14.39 8.82
C TYR A 97 14.80 15.25 10.10
N ASN A 98 13.64 15.73 10.52
CA ASN A 98 13.49 16.54 11.72
C ASN A 98 13.66 15.72 13.00
N ALA A 99 13.17 14.46 13.02
CA ALA A 99 13.42 13.53 14.13
C ALA A 99 14.78 12.84 14.01
N ARG A 100 15.45 12.95 12.86
CA ARG A 100 16.71 12.28 12.50
C ARG A 100 16.62 10.76 12.66
N GLY A 101 15.51 10.18 12.20
CA GLY A 101 15.26 8.75 12.34
C GLY A 101 13.90 8.30 11.81
N ILE A 102 13.64 7.01 11.96
CA ILE A 102 12.34 6.41 11.64
C ILE A 102 11.39 6.62 12.82
N VAL A 103 10.15 6.99 12.51
CA VAL A 103 9.04 7.08 13.47
C VAL A 103 8.04 5.98 13.13
N GLU A 104 7.85 5.06 14.07
CA GLU A 104 6.88 3.96 14.02
C GLU A 104 5.63 4.33 14.81
N MET A 105 4.47 4.03 14.23
CA MET A 105 3.17 4.50 14.71
C MET A 105 2.22 3.29 14.70
N PRO A 106 1.55 2.98 15.82
CA PRO A 106 0.47 2.03 15.81
C PRO A 106 -0.78 2.71 15.24
N ASN A 107 -1.62 1.95 14.56
CA ASN A 107 -2.91 2.41 14.07
C ASN A 107 -3.94 1.31 14.33
N ARG A 108 -5.13 1.71 14.72
CA ARG A 108 -6.29 0.83 14.91
C ARG A 108 -7.35 1.29 13.93
N LEU A 109 -7.59 0.47 12.92
CA LEU A 109 -8.50 0.74 11.82
C LEU A 109 -9.71 -0.18 11.94
N ARG A 110 -10.84 0.24 11.37
CA ARG A 110 -11.94 -0.66 11.05
C ARG A 110 -11.69 -1.34 9.70
N ALA A 111 -11.69 -2.67 9.67
CA ALA A 111 -11.54 -3.46 8.46
C ALA A 111 -12.68 -3.13 7.48
N ASP A 112 -13.93 -3.07 7.97
CA ASP A 112 -15.11 -2.75 7.16
C ASP A 112 -15.16 -1.29 6.64
N ARG A 113 -14.19 -0.45 7.03
CA ARG A 113 -13.94 0.91 6.49
C ARG A 113 -12.61 1.03 5.75
N THR A 114 -11.95 -0.10 5.50
CA THR A 114 -10.66 -0.18 4.83
C THR A 114 -10.84 -0.82 3.46
N ALA A 115 -10.17 -0.30 2.44
CA ALA A 115 -10.05 -0.97 1.14
C ALA A 115 -8.62 -1.48 0.95
N VAL A 116 -8.46 -2.62 0.28
CA VAL A 116 -7.16 -3.08 -0.21
C VAL A 116 -7.12 -2.88 -1.71
N ILE A 117 -6.16 -2.11 -2.20
CA ILE A 117 -6.03 -1.81 -3.62
C ILE A 117 -4.67 -2.30 -4.11
N MET A 118 -4.71 -3.17 -5.11
CA MET A 118 -3.53 -3.59 -5.85
C MET A 118 -3.44 -2.77 -7.14
N VAL A 119 -2.40 -1.95 -7.27
CA VAL A 119 -2.05 -1.32 -8.55
C VAL A 119 -1.44 -2.39 -9.44
N HIS A 120 -2.17 -2.78 -10.47
CA HIS A 120 -1.80 -3.86 -11.35
C HIS A 120 -0.68 -3.43 -12.31
N PRO A 121 0.23 -4.34 -12.69
CA PRO A 121 1.22 -4.05 -13.71
C PRO A 121 0.60 -3.87 -15.09
N TRP A 122 1.45 -3.48 -16.04
CA TRP A 122 1.15 -3.52 -17.48
C TRP A 122 1.11 -4.99 -17.96
N GLY A 123 0.90 -5.26 -19.25
CA GLY A 123 0.75 -6.63 -19.75
C GLY A 123 1.84 -7.59 -19.25
N VAL A 124 1.46 -8.63 -18.51
CA VAL A 124 2.36 -9.57 -17.85
C VAL A 124 2.40 -10.88 -18.62
N ASP A 125 3.60 -11.41 -18.82
CA ASP A 125 3.83 -12.76 -19.30
C ASP A 125 3.66 -13.77 -18.15
N ASP A 126 2.41 -14.15 -17.88
CA ASP A 126 2.00 -15.02 -16.76
C ASP A 126 1.30 -16.31 -17.23
N GLY A 127 1.40 -16.60 -18.54
CA GLY A 127 0.78 -17.77 -19.15
C GLY A 127 -0.73 -17.65 -19.43
N GLN A 128 -1.33 -16.45 -19.35
CA GLN A 128 -2.69 -16.19 -19.84
C GLN A 128 -2.77 -15.95 -21.35
N GLY A 129 -1.63 -15.86 -22.03
CA GLY A 129 -1.51 -15.67 -23.49
C GLY A 129 -0.73 -14.43 -23.88
N TRP A 130 -0.56 -13.47 -22.96
CA TRP A 130 0.46 -12.43 -23.07
C TRP A 130 1.84 -13.06 -23.06
N ASN A 131 2.72 -12.65 -23.98
CA ASN A 131 4.12 -13.04 -24.00
C ASN A 131 4.99 -11.79 -24.09
N THR A 132 6.14 -11.82 -23.43
CA THR A 132 7.14 -10.76 -23.57
C THR A 132 7.72 -10.81 -24.99
N PRO A 133 7.74 -9.71 -25.75
CA PRO A 133 8.27 -9.74 -27.11
C PRO A 133 9.77 -10.07 -27.16
N GLU A 134 10.14 -10.99 -28.05
CA GLU A 134 11.52 -11.42 -28.30
C GLU A 134 11.87 -11.29 -29.80
N PRO A 135 13.15 -11.08 -30.17
CA PRO A 135 14.34 -11.01 -29.31
C PRO A 135 14.56 -9.65 -28.61
N ALA A 136 13.75 -8.65 -28.93
CA ALA A 136 13.73 -7.37 -28.24
C ALA A 136 12.30 -6.86 -28.11
N GLY A 137 12.05 -6.11 -27.04
CA GLY A 137 10.76 -5.51 -26.71
C GLY A 137 10.58 -5.48 -25.20
N ALA A 138 9.44 -4.96 -24.77
CA ALA A 138 9.14 -4.79 -23.36
C ALA A 138 7.66 -5.10 -23.10
N ALA A 139 7.43 -6.05 -22.20
CA ALA A 139 6.18 -6.19 -21.46
C ALA A 139 6.38 -5.61 -20.05
N ASP A 140 5.53 -5.96 -19.09
CA ASP A 140 5.81 -5.68 -17.68
C ASP A 140 7.24 -6.11 -17.30
N PHE A 141 7.88 -5.36 -16.40
CA PHE A 141 9.30 -5.47 -16.03
C PHE A 141 10.32 -5.70 -17.18
N CYS A 142 9.93 -5.40 -18.43
CA CYS A 142 10.69 -5.46 -19.68
C CYS A 142 11.18 -6.84 -20.15
N THR A 143 11.44 -7.81 -19.27
CA THR A 143 12.08 -9.10 -19.63
C THR A 143 11.36 -10.30 -19.01
N VAL A 144 11.39 -11.45 -19.68
CA VAL A 144 10.80 -12.72 -19.22
C VAL A 144 11.23 -13.09 -17.80
N GLU A 145 12.54 -13.03 -17.50
CA GLU A 145 13.08 -13.42 -16.19
C GLU A 145 12.54 -12.55 -15.06
N LYS A 146 12.37 -11.25 -15.33
CA LYS A 146 11.85 -10.30 -14.34
C LYS A 146 10.35 -10.42 -14.18
N ASN A 147 9.60 -10.76 -15.23
CA ASN A 147 8.19 -11.12 -15.12
C ASN A 147 7.98 -12.35 -14.24
N HIS A 148 8.81 -13.38 -14.39
CA HIS A 148 8.75 -14.55 -13.50
C HIS A 148 9.07 -14.19 -12.05
N LEU A 149 10.01 -13.27 -11.80
CA LEU A 149 10.32 -12.78 -10.45
C LEU A 149 9.14 -11.99 -9.86
N ALA A 150 8.55 -11.10 -10.64
CA ALA A 150 7.34 -10.35 -10.27
C ALA A 150 6.17 -11.28 -9.93
N GLY A 151 5.92 -12.28 -10.78
CA GLY A 151 4.91 -13.29 -10.53
C GLY A 151 5.18 -14.12 -9.27
N LYS A 152 6.45 -14.46 -9.01
CA LYS A 152 6.85 -15.12 -7.75
C LYS A 152 6.49 -14.28 -6.53
N HIS A 153 6.84 -12.99 -6.54
CA HIS A 153 6.49 -12.06 -5.47
C HIS A 153 4.97 -11.96 -5.27
N THR A 154 4.20 -11.90 -6.36
CA THR A 154 2.73 -11.88 -6.27
C THR A 154 2.17 -13.13 -5.64
N ARG A 155 2.63 -14.32 -6.04
CA ARG A 155 2.17 -15.59 -5.47
C ARG A 155 2.54 -15.75 -3.99
N GLU A 156 3.73 -15.30 -3.61
CA GLU A 156 4.28 -15.54 -2.26
C GLU A 156 3.89 -14.47 -1.24
N VAL A 157 3.63 -13.24 -1.67
CA VAL A 157 3.41 -12.10 -0.77
C VAL A 157 2.04 -11.46 -0.98
N ILE A 158 1.74 -11.02 -2.22
CA ILE A 158 0.53 -10.23 -2.49
C ILE A 158 -0.73 -11.09 -2.40
N ASN A 159 -0.80 -12.22 -3.10
CA ASN A 159 -2.00 -13.06 -3.15
C ASN A 159 -2.41 -13.58 -1.75
N PRO A 160 -1.49 -14.09 -0.91
CA PRO A 160 -1.83 -14.48 0.47
C PRO A 160 -2.36 -13.30 1.29
N PHE A 161 -1.72 -12.13 1.18
CA PHE A 161 -2.16 -10.91 1.86
C PHE A 161 -3.58 -10.48 1.43
N LEU A 162 -3.89 -10.49 0.13
CA LEU A 162 -5.22 -10.19 -0.37
C LEU A 162 -6.26 -11.20 0.14
N LYS A 163 -5.94 -12.49 0.13
CA LYS A 163 -6.83 -13.55 0.62
C LYS A 163 -7.15 -13.41 2.10
N GLU A 164 -6.15 -13.13 2.92
CA GLU A 164 -6.31 -12.96 4.37
C GLU A 164 -7.27 -11.82 4.70
N LEU A 165 -7.19 -10.70 3.99
CA LEU A 165 -8.01 -9.53 4.30
C LEU A 165 -9.39 -9.53 3.62
N ARG A 166 -9.57 -10.27 2.52
CA ARG A 166 -10.72 -10.15 1.61
C ARG A 166 -12.08 -10.16 2.29
N ASP A 167 -12.27 -11.06 3.26
CA ASP A 167 -13.57 -11.26 3.92
C ASP A 167 -13.83 -10.25 5.06
N HIS A 168 -12.82 -9.44 5.40
CA HIS A 168 -12.87 -8.48 6.51
C HIS A 168 -12.94 -7.03 6.02
N VAL A 169 -12.31 -6.73 4.88
CA VAL A 169 -12.23 -5.37 4.34
C VAL A 169 -13.49 -4.98 3.57
N ALA A 170 -13.74 -3.67 3.45
CA ALA A 170 -14.89 -3.16 2.70
C ALA A 170 -14.88 -3.62 1.24
N CYS A 171 -13.71 -3.62 0.61
CA CYS A 171 -13.53 -4.07 -0.76
C CYS A 171 -12.05 -4.35 -1.09
N THR A 172 -11.84 -5.32 -1.98
CA THR A 172 -10.57 -5.61 -2.65
C THR A 172 -10.67 -5.13 -4.10
N LEU A 173 -9.72 -4.29 -4.53
CA LEU A 173 -9.72 -3.68 -5.86
C LEU A 173 -8.41 -3.87 -6.62
N TYR A 174 -8.51 -3.90 -7.95
CA TYR A 174 -7.38 -3.98 -8.87
C TYR A 174 -7.41 -2.81 -9.85
N SER A 175 -6.37 -1.97 -9.87
CA SER A 175 -6.24 -0.88 -10.84
C SER A 175 -5.59 -1.40 -12.11
N LEU A 176 -6.36 -1.52 -13.20
CA LEU A 176 -5.88 -2.00 -14.49
C LEU A 176 -5.61 -0.84 -15.45
N PRO A 177 -4.54 -0.93 -16.27
CA PRO A 177 -4.26 0.07 -17.29
C PRO A 177 -5.32 0.09 -18.40
N GLY A 178 -5.51 1.29 -18.97
CA GLY A 178 -6.34 1.52 -20.15
C GLY A 178 -7.84 1.61 -19.88
N ASN A 179 -8.62 1.57 -20.96
CA ASN A 179 -10.08 1.65 -20.94
C ASN A 179 -10.72 0.31 -20.63
N ARG A 180 -11.94 0.36 -20.08
CA ARG A 180 -12.81 -0.81 -20.05
C ARG A 180 -13.11 -1.29 -21.48
N ASP A 181 -12.69 -2.51 -21.80
CA ASP A 181 -13.02 -3.18 -23.05
C ASP A 181 -14.08 -4.29 -22.86
N PRO A 182 -14.71 -4.77 -23.96
CA PRO A 182 -15.77 -5.78 -23.87
C PRO A 182 -15.35 -7.11 -23.23
N ILE A 183 -14.08 -7.50 -23.31
CA ILE A 183 -13.59 -8.77 -22.76
C ILE A 183 -13.46 -8.63 -21.24
N ARG A 184 -12.74 -7.61 -20.76
CA ARG A 184 -12.57 -7.36 -19.32
C ARG A 184 -13.88 -6.97 -18.64
N HIS A 185 -14.81 -6.35 -19.37
CA HIS A 185 -16.17 -6.10 -18.88
C HIS A 185 -16.93 -7.39 -18.55
N LYS A 186 -16.73 -8.47 -19.30
CA LYS A 186 -17.33 -9.79 -19.04
C LYS A 186 -16.60 -10.57 -17.94
N LEU A 187 -15.31 -10.29 -17.75
CA LEU A 187 -14.46 -11.01 -16.80
C LEU A 187 -14.60 -10.51 -15.37
N TYR A 188 -14.67 -9.19 -15.19
CA TYR A 188 -14.49 -8.56 -13.89
C TYR A 188 -15.66 -7.67 -13.52
N ARG A 189 -16.01 -7.69 -12.24
CA ARG A 189 -16.90 -6.70 -11.65
C ARG A 189 -16.21 -5.33 -11.70
N SER A 190 -16.96 -4.30 -12.06
CA SER A 190 -16.55 -2.89 -11.94
C SER A 190 -17.61 -2.11 -11.18
N PHE A 191 -17.44 -0.80 -11.01
CA PHE A 191 -18.35 0.03 -10.21
C PHE A 191 -19.83 -0.08 -10.61
N GLY A 192 -20.11 -0.26 -11.91
CA GLY A 192 -21.47 -0.26 -12.46
C GLY A 192 -21.93 -1.59 -13.06
N HIS A 193 -21.13 -2.65 -12.96
CA HIS A 193 -21.47 -3.94 -13.58
C HIS A 193 -20.89 -5.11 -12.80
N ARG A 194 -21.69 -6.17 -12.63
CA ARG A 194 -21.29 -7.45 -12.04
C ARG A 194 -21.55 -8.55 -13.08
N PRO A 195 -20.51 -9.15 -13.67
CA PRO A 195 -20.70 -10.20 -14.65
C PRO A 195 -21.31 -11.45 -14.04
N THR A 196 -22.16 -12.10 -14.82
CA THR A 196 -22.67 -13.45 -14.56
C THR A 196 -21.58 -14.50 -14.80
N ALA A 197 -21.78 -15.72 -14.26
CA ALA A 197 -20.85 -16.82 -14.50
C ALA A 197 -20.71 -17.18 -16.00
N ALA A 198 -21.79 -17.01 -16.77
CA ALA A 198 -21.79 -17.23 -18.22
C ALA A 198 -20.94 -16.18 -18.95
N GLU A 199 -21.09 -14.90 -18.60
CA GLU A 199 -20.25 -13.82 -19.13
C GLU A 199 -18.79 -14.05 -18.79
N ARG A 200 -18.45 -14.41 -17.55
CA ARG A 200 -17.05 -14.69 -17.16
C ARG A 200 -16.43 -15.81 -17.98
N LYS A 201 -17.16 -16.92 -18.15
CA LYS A 201 -16.71 -18.03 -18.98
C LYS A 201 -16.48 -17.60 -20.44
N GLN A 202 -17.40 -16.81 -20.99
CA GLN A 202 -17.25 -16.28 -22.34
C GLN A 202 -16.05 -15.33 -22.45
N GLY A 203 -15.93 -14.37 -21.53
CA GLY A 203 -14.82 -13.41 -21.47
C GLY A 203 -13.46 -14.11 -21.33
N ALA A 204 -13.38 -15.20 -20.57
CA ALA A 204 -12.15 -15.98 -20.43
C ALA A 204 -11.73 -16.65 -21.75
N ASN A 205 -12.69 -17.19 -22.51
CA ASN A 205 -12.43 -17.76 -23.82
C ASN A 205 -11.99 -16.67 -24.82
N GLU A 206 -12.70 -15.55 -24.86
CA GLU A 206 -12.39 -14.42 -25.74
C GLU A 206 -11.02 -13.81 -25.42
N LEU A 207 -10.69 -13.67 -24.13
CA LEU A 207 -9.37 -13.19 -23.69
C LEU A 207 -8.28 -14.12 -24.21
N LYS A 208 -8.41 -15.43 -23.95
CA LYS A 208 -7.42 -16.42 -24.37
C LYS A 208 -7.24 -16.39 -25.89
N GLU A 209 -8.33 -16.40 -26.65
CA GLU A 209 -8.28 -16.32 -28.12
C GLU A 209 -7.59 -15.03 -28.59
N LYS A 210 -8.00 -13.88 -28.05
CA LYS A 210 -7.43 -12.58 -28.43
C LYS A 210 -5.93 -12.52 -28.18
N LEU A 211 -5.48 -12.93 -27.00
CA LEU A 211 -4.07 -12.91 -26.63
C LEU A 211 -3.25 -13.93 -27.44
N THR A 212 -3.70 -15.18 -27.52
CA THR A 212 -2.95 -16.24 -28.25
C THR A 212 -2.91 -16.03 -29.77
N SER A 213 -3.82 -15.22 -30.32
CA SER A 213 -3.82 -14.86 -31.74
C SER A 213 -2.81 -13.76 -32.12
N PHE A 214 -2.24 -13.05 -31.14
CA PHE A 214 -1.32 -11.94 -31.40
C PHE A 214 0.10 -12.44 -31.72
N ASP A 215 0.77 -11.77 -32.68
CA ASP A 215 2.17 -12.03 -33.01
C ASP A 215 3.08 -11.21 -32.08
N TYR A 216 3.62 -11.86 -31.05
CA TYR A 216 4.51 -11.22 -30.07
C TYR A 216 5.95 -11.04 -30.55
N ARG A 217 6.30 -11.38 -31.80
CA ARG A 217 7.70 -11.30 -32.25
C ARG A 217 8.16 -9.86 -32.45
N GLY A 218 9.13 -9.42 -31.65
CA GLY A 218 9.80 -8.15 -31.84
C GLY A 218 10.85 -8.19 -32.96
N GLN A 219 11.31 -7.02 -33.40
CA GLN A 219 12.44 -6.93 -34.33
C GLN A 219 13.78 -7.04 -33.60
N ASN A 220 14.85 -7.38 -34.34
CA ASN A 220 16.21 -7.30 -33.81
C ASN A 220 16.60 -5.85 -33.47
N VAL A 221 17.43 -5.69 -32.45
CA VAL A 221 18.13 -4.41 -32.20
C VAL A 221 18.99 -4.04 -33.42
N PRO A 222 19.21 -2.73 -33.70
CA PRO A 222 20.05 -2.34 -34.84
C PRO A 222 21.48 -2.88 -34.70
N ALA A 223 21.99 -3.53 -35.75
CA ALA A 223 23.38 -4.02 -35.78
C ALA A 223 24.41 -2.88 -35.90
N SER A 224 24.00 -1.75 -36.48
CA SER A 224 24.80 -0.53 -36.61
C SER A 224 23.89 0.69 -36.55
N ILE A 225 24.41 1.78 -35.99
CA ILE A 225 23.76 3.10 -35.99
C ILE A 225 24.80 4.15 -36.41
N GLU A 226 24.36 5.15 -37.17
CA GLU A 226 25.21 6.26 -37.58
C GLU A 226 25.17 7.35 -36.51
N LEU A 227 26.35 7.84 -36.11
CA LEU A 227 26.50 8.82 -35.05
C LEU A 227 27.26 10.04 -35.57
N SER A 228 26.81 11.24 -35.23
CA SER A 228 27.53 12.47 -35.54
C SER A 228 28.82 12.53 -34.75
N ALA A 229 29.89 13.04 -35.37
CA ALA A 229 31.19 13.19 -34.71
C ALA A 229 31.13 14.10 -33.46
N ASN A 230 30.29 15.15 -33.49
CA ASN A 230 30.23 16.17 -32.45
C ASN A 230 29.21 15.86 -31.33
N THR A 231 28.23 14.99 -31.57
CA THR A 231 27.15 14.67 -30.61
C THR A 231 26.80 13.18 -30.55
N PRO A 232 27.79 12.26 -30.52
CA PRO A 232 27.53 10.83 -30.70
C PRO A 232 26.66 10.22 -29.60
N VAL A 233 26.76 10.74 -28.36
CA VAL A 233 25.95 10.25 -27.23
C VAL A 233 24.47 10.61 -27.39
N ILE A 234 24.17 11.83 -27.87
CA ILE A 234 22.79 12.27 -28.13
C ILE A 234 22.19 11.40 -29.24
N ASP A 235 22.94 11.18 -30.32
CA ASP A 235 22.50 10.36 -31.44
C ASP A 235 22.29 8.90 -31.04
N TYR A 236 23.13 8.36 -30.15
CA TYR A 236 23.00 7.01 -29.63
C TYR A 236 21.66 6.84 -28.92
N PHE A 237 21.38 7.66 -27.89
CA PHE A 237 20.14 7.50 -27.11
C PHE A 237 18.88 7.87 -27.90
N ARG A 238 18.97 8.75 -28.89
CA ARG A 238 17.87 9.04 -29.80
C ARG A 238 17.52 7.82 -30.68
N GLN A 239 18.51 7.06 -31.12
CA GLN A 239 18.32 5.93 -32.04
C GLN A 239 18.19 4.58 -31.34
N PHE A 240 18.72 4.47 -30.13
CA PHE A 240 18.71 3.26 -29.32
C PHE A 240 18.45 3.63 -27.85
N SER A 241 17.16 3.84 -27.56
CA SER A 241 16.67 4.13 -26.21
C SER A 241 16.83 2.91 -25.31
N GLY A 242 17.03 3.15 -24.00
CA GLY A 242 17.05 2.09 -22.98
C GLY A 242 15.70 1.40 -22.78
N LEU A 243 14.62 2.02 -23.26
CA LEU A 243 13.29 1.43 -23.36
C LEU A 243 12.61 1.96 -24.63
N ASP A 244 12.22 1.06 -25.52
CA ASP A 244 11.37 1.34 -26.67
C ASP A 244 10.21 0.35 -26.67
N ALA A 245 9.10 0.79 -26.09
CA ALA A 245 7.84 0.06 -26.06
C ALA A 245 7.03 0.24 -27.36
N GLY A 246 7.63 0.81 -28.41
CA GLY A 246 6.95 1.09 -29.66
C GLY A 246 6.72 -0.15 -30.54
N PRO A 247 6.00 0.03 -31.66
CA PRO A 247 5.66 -1.07 -32.57
C PRO A 247 6.85 -1.80 -33.19
N ARG A 248 8.05 -1.18 -33.19
CA ARG A 248 9.26 -1.81 -33.70
C ARG A 248 9.60 -3.09 -32.94
N PHE A 249 9.52 -3.05 -31.61
CA PHE A 249 9.91 -4.16 -30.75
C PHE A 249 8.71 -4.88 -30.14
N ASN A 250 7.55 -4.22 -30.04
CA ASN A 250 6.36 -4.84 -29.47
C ASN A 250 5.33 -5.31 -30.52
N ASN A 251 5.51 -4.96 -31.80
CA ASN A 251 4.51 -5.02 -32.88
C ASN A 251 3.34 -4.02 -32.72
N VAL A 252 2.75 -3.66 -33.86
CA VAL A 252 1.57 -2.79 -33.92
C VAL A 252 0.40 -3.49 -33.23
N GLY A 253 -0.30 -2.77 -32.35
CA GLY A 253 -1.48 -3.29 -31.64
C GLY A 253 -1.19 -3.99 -30.31
N PHE A 254 0.07 -4.15 -29.91
CA PHE A 254 0.44 -4.82 -28.66
C PHE A 254 -0.15 -4.14 -27.42
N TRP A 255 -0.06 -2.82 -27.33
CA TRP A 255 -0.65 -2.06 -26.23
C TRP A 255 -2.16 -1.84 -26.35
N ASP A 256 -2.77 -2.29 -27.44
CA ASP A 256 -4.22 -2.33 -27.62
C ASP A 256 -4.84 -3.65 -27.12
N LEU A 257 -4.01 -4.62 -26.75
CA LEU A 257 -4.47 -5.89 -26.18
C LEU A 257 -5.06 -5.69 -24.78
N PRO A 258 -6.10 -6.47 -24.41
CA PRO A 258 -6.63 -6.43 -23.05
C PRO A 258 -5.56 -6.90 -22.05
N ILE A 259 -5.40 -6.15 -20.95
CA ILE A 259 -4.48 -6.50 -19.85
C ILE A 259 -5.34 -7.04 -18.69
N PRO A 260 -5.41 -8.37 -18.50
CA PRO A 260 -6.18 -8.97 -17.41
C PRO A 260 -5.50 -8.75 -16.06
N VAL A 261 -6.23 -9.01 -14.97
CA VAL A 261 -5.57 -9.25 -13.68
C VAL A 261 -4.68 -10.47 -13.81
N THR A 262 -3.48 -10.41 -13.24
CA THR A 262 -2.46 -11.44 -13.35
C THR A 262 -2.98 -12.76 -12.79
N ARG A 263 -2.60 -13.86 -13.44
CA ARG A 263 -2.95 -15.23 -13.05
C ARG A 263 -2.45 -15.61 -11.67
N ASP A 264 -1.44 -14.89 -11.18
CA ASP A 264 -0.85 -15.12 -9.87
C ASP A 264 -1.73 -14.63 -8.71
N ILE A 265 -2.84 -13.94 -9.01
CA ILE A 265 -3.88 -13.55 -8.07
C ILE A 265 -5.13 -14.41 -8.26
N ASP A 266 -5.68 -14.89 -7.14
CA ASP A 266 -7.01 -15.50 -7.13
C ASP A 266 -8.08 -14.41 -7.01
N VAL A 267 -8.57 -13.94 -8.15
CA VAL A 267 -9.63 -12.93 -8.23
C VAL A 267 -10.96 -13.55 -7.81
N HIS A 268 -11.61 -12.97 -6.81
CA HIS A 268 -12.95 -13.36 -6.38
C HIS A 268 -14.03 -12.64 -7.19
N ASP A 269 -15.22 -13.22 -7.28
CA ASP A 269 -16.34 -12.66 -8.06
C ASP A 269 -16.79 -11.28 -7.57
N ASP A 270 -16.52 -10.98 -6.29
CA ASP A 270 -16.85 -9.70 -5.67
C ASP A 270 -15.72 -8.67 -5.68
N ASP A 271 -14.51 -9.06 -6.06
CA ASP A 271 -13.41 -8.12 -6.23
C ASP A 271 -13.71 -7.17 -7.41
N ILE A 272 -13.20 -5.95 -7.33
CA ILE A 272 -13.57 -4.86 -8.24
C ILE A 272 -12.37 -4.41 -9.08
N VAL A 273 -12.55 -4.32 -10.38
CA VAL A 273 -11.58 -3.72 -11.28
C VAL A 273 -11.87 -2.23 -11.47
N ILE A 274 -10.80 -1.44 -11.36
CA ILE A 274 -10.73 -0.02 -11.70
C ILE A 274 -10.02 0.09 -13.04
N TYR A 275 -10.55 0.86 -13.99
CA TYR A 275 -9.89 1.11 -15.26
C TYR A 275 -9.23 2.49 -15.21
N ASP A 276 -7.91 2.55 -15.37
CA ASP A 276 -7.14 3.76 -15.10
C ASP A 276 -7.61 4.95 -15.95
N SER A 277 -8.08 4.73 -17.19
CA SER A 277 -8.52 5.82 -18.05
C SER A 277 -9.87 6.44 -17.66
N GLU A 278 -10.65 5.79 -16.79
CA GLU A 278 -11.87 6.36 -16.22
C GLU A 278 -11.57 7.50 -15.23
N GLY A 279 -10.32 7.56 -14.75
CA GLY A 279 -9.82 8.60 -13.85
C GLY A 279 -10.21 8.40 -12.39
N TYR A 280 -9.72 9.30 -11.54
CA TYR A 280 -9.83 9.19 -10.08
C TYR A 280 -11.23 9.46 -9.52
N GLU A 281 -12.00 10.35 -10.14
CA GLU A 281 -13.30 10.78 -9.58
C GLU A 281 -14.32 9.63 -9.41
N PRO A 282 -14.49 8.71 -10.37
CA PRO A 282 -15.33 7.51 -10.18
C PRO A 282 -14.85 6.63 -9.02
N LEU A 283 -13.53 6.40 -8.90
CA LEU A 283 -12.94 5.62 -7.81
C LEU A 283 -13.23 6.27 -6.45
N LYS A 284 -12.96 7.57 -6.33
CA LYS A 284 -13.23 8.34 -5.10
C LYS A 284 -14.70 8.22 -4.70
N LYS A 285 -15.62 8.43 -5.66
CA LYS A 285 -17.06 8.33 -5.40
C LYS A 285 -17.45 6.92 -4.93
N PHE A 286 -16.94 5.89 -5.59
CA PHE A 286 -17.20 4.50 -5.22
C PHE A 286 -16.72 4.20 -3.79
N LEU A 287 -15.46 4.53 -3.47
CA LEU A 287 -14.89 4.30 -2.15
C LEU A 287 -15.66 5.04 -1.05
N LYS A 288 -16.06 6.30 -1.28
CA LYS A 288 -16.90 7.07 -0.34
C LYS A 288 -18.30 6.45 -0.17
N GLN A 289 -18.88 5.87 -1.21
CA GLN A 289 -20.15 5.14 -1.13
C GLN A 289 -20.03 3.83 -0.34
N GLN A 290 -18.86 3.17 -0.38
CA GLN A 290 -18.53 2.04 0.51
C GLN A 290 -18.09 2.51 1.91
N GLU A 291 -18.20 3.81 2.19
CA GLU A 291 -17.80 4.44 3.45
C GLU A 291 -16.32 4.22 3.82
N VAL A 292 -15.47 3.93 2.82
CA VAL A 292 -14.04 3.72 3.01
C VAL A 292 -13.37 4.99 3.53
N GLN A 293 -12.51 4.79 4.54
CA GLN A 293 -11.69 5.83 5.17
C GLN A 293 -10.20 5.54 4.99
N HIS A 294 -9.83 4.27 4.94
CA HIS A 294 -8.43 3.82 4.90
C HIS A 294 -8.15 2.97 3.66
N VAL A 295 -6.94 3.06 3.14
CA VAL A 295 -6.49 2.26 2.00
C VAL A 295 -5.16 1.61 2.34
N LEU A 296 -5.11 0.28 2.19
CA LEU A 296 -3.89 -0.50 2.12
C LEU A 296 -3.51 -0.65 0.65
N LEU A 297 -2.45 0.04 0.23
CA LEU A 297 -2.02 0.08 -1.17
C LEU A 297 -0.86 -0.91 -1.40
N THR A 298 -1.03 -1.81 -2.36
CA THR A 298 -0.07 -2.87 -2.78
C THR A 298 0.02 -2.89 -4.31
N GLY A 299 0.91 -3.71 -4.88
CA GLY A 299 1.04 -3.84 -6.34
C GLY A 299 2.39 -3.36 -6.85
N TYR A 300 2.49 -2.92 -8.10
CA TYR A 300 3.77 -2.83 -8.79
C TYR A 300 4.21 -1.41 -9.16
N ALA A 301 5.51 -1.30 -9.47
CA ALA A 301 6.23 -0.11 -9.87
C ALA A 301 6.01 1.05 -8.88
N THR A 302 6.55 0.88 -7.66
CA THR A 302 6.53 1.88 -6.57
C THR A 302 6.98 3.28 -6.98
N ASP A 303 7.66 3.39 -8.10
CA ASP A 303 8.27 4.57 -8.70
C ASP A 303 7.38 5.30 -9.71
N MET A 304 6.45 4.61 -10.36
CA MET A 304 5.60 5.19 -11.42
C MET A 304 4.12 4.90 -11.21
N CYS A 305 3.73 3.62 -11.27
CA CYS A 305 2.33 3.23 -11.30
C CYS A 305 1.69 3.38 -9.92
N PHE A 306 2.42 2.98 -8.89
CA PHE A 306 2.02 3.09 -7.49
C PHE A 306 1.82 4.55 -7.04
N CYS A 307 2.53 5.48 -7.67
CA CYS A 307 2.49 6.90 -7.36
C CYS A 307 1.31 7.61 -8.03
N ARG A 308 1.20 7.48 -9.36
CA ARG A 308 0.49 8.46 -10.22
C ARG A 308 -0.67 7.91 -11.05
N THR A 309 -0.93 6.60 -11.00
CA THR A 309 -2.12 6.03 -11.65
C THR A 309 -3.41 6.52 -11.01
N THR A 310 -4.56 6.14 -11.57
CA THR A 310 -5.86 6.48 -11.01
C THR A 310 -5.99 6.03 -9.55
N ALA A 311 -5.47 4.84 -9.21
CA ALA A 311 -5.38 4.36 -7.84
C ALA A 311 -3.99 4.56 -7.19
N GLY A 312 -3.16 5.45 -7.72
CA GLY A 312 -1.87 5.79 -7.14
C GLY A 312 -2.01 6.61 -5.85
N TYR A 313 -1.02 6.53 -4.98
CA TYR A 313 -1.07 7.20 -3.67
C TYR A 313 -1.18 8.73 -3.78
N GLU A 314 -0.69 9.38 -4.85
CA GLU A 314 -0.81 10.84 -5.02
C GLU A 314 -2.26 11.31 -5.16
N ASN A 315 -3.13 10.45 -5.69
CA ASN A 315 -4.56 10.72 -5.79
C ASN A 315 -5.27 10.29 -4.50
N LEU A 316 -5.08 9.05 -4.06
CA LEU A 316 -5.76 8.49 -2.90
C LEU A 316 -5.48 9.28 -1.60
N SER A 317 -4.24 9.72 -1.37
CA SER A 317 -3.86 10.40 -0.12
C SER A 317 -4.47 11.79 0.03
N ARG A 318 -5.21 12.29 -0.97
CA ARG A 318 -5.96 13.56 -0.89
C ARG A 318 -7.27 13.40 -0.12
N ASP A 319 -7.84 12.19 -0.12
CA ASP A 319 -9.20 11.95 0.37
C ASP A 319 -9.30 10.78 1.38
N PHE A 320 -8.26 9.97 1.51
CA PHE A 320 -8.22 8.76 2.35
C PHE A 320 -6.91 8.66 3.14
N ASN A 321 -6.92 7.92 4.25
CA ASN A 321 -5.69 7.55 4.95
C ASN A 321 -5.02 6.40 4.19
N VAL A 322 -3.86 6.66 3.60
CA VAL A 322 -3.17 5.66 2.75
C VAL A 322 -1.96 5.11 3.47
N PHE A 323 -1.87 3.78 3.51
CA PHE A 323 -0.73 3.02 4.00
C PHE A 323 -0.15 2.21 2.83
N LEU A 324 1.14 2.39 2.55
CA LEU A 324 1.83 1.66 1.49
C LEU A 324 2.38 0.35 2.07
N VAL A 325 1.94 -0.80 1.55
CA VAL A 325 2.41 -2.11 2.01
C VAL A 325 3.74 -2.43 1.31
N GLY A 326 4.84 -2.07 1.95
CA GLY A 326 6.16 -1.92 1.32
C GLY A 326 6.83 -3.22 0.88
N ASP A 327 6.54 -4.34 1.56
CA ASP A 327 6.99 -5.68 1.18
C ASP A 327 6.04 -6.37 0.18
N ALA A 328 4.79 -5.89 0.07
CA ALA A 328 3.84 -6.29 -0.96
C ALA A 328 3.89 -5.36 -2.18
N THR A 329 5.08 -4.88 -2.55
CA THR A 329 5.27 -4.09 -3.77
C THR A 329 6.68 -4.21 -4.33
N LEU A 330 6.89 -3.88 -5.61
CA LEU A 330 8.19 -3.92 -6.29
C LEU A 330 8.43 -2.64 -7.10
N ALA A 331 9.66 -2.13 -7.09
CA ALA A 331 10.11 -1.09 -8.02
C ALA A 331 10.66 -1.70 -9.31
N THR A 332 10.65 -0.95 -10.41
CA THR A 332 11.37 -1.35 -11.64
C THR A 332 12.88 -1.50 -11.40
N PHE A 333 13.51 -2.50 -12.03
CA PHE A 333 14.92 -2.84 -11.80
C PHE A 333 15.67 -3.25 -13.10
N PRO A 334 15.81 -2.34 -14.09
CA PRO A 334 16.32 -2.66 -15.43
C PRO A 334 17.79 -3.17 -15.46
N ALA A 335 18.65 -2.67 -14.57
CA ALA A 335 20.09 -3.00 -14.55
C ALA A 335 20.52 -3.97 -13.44
N ASN A 336 19.59 -4.40 -12.58
CA ASN A 336 19.89 -5.28 -11.44
C ASN A 336 19.24 -6.65 -11.64
N SER A 337 19.82 -7.68 -11.01
CA SER A 337 19.25 -9.04 -10.99
C SER A 337 18.18 -9.22 -9.91
N THR A 338 18.00 -8.24 -9.02
CA THR A 338 17.03 -8.27 -7.92
C THR A 338 16.35 -6.90 -7.80
N PRO A 339 15.04 -6.86 -7.47
CA PRO A 339 14.33 -5.62 -7.18
C PRO A 339 14.73 -5.00 -5.84
N ARG A 340 15.36 -5.76 -4.93
CA ARG A 340 15.40 -5.44 -3.50
C ARG A 340 15.91 -4.04 -3.17
N TYR A 341 16.93 -3.58 -3.90
CA TYR A 341 17.55 -2.28 -3.68
C TYR A 341 16.72 -1.15 -4.28
N ALA A 342 16.15 -1.38 -5.47
CA ALA A 342 15.28 -0.41 -6.11
C ALA A 342 14.00 -0.22 -5.27
N THR A 343 13.36 -1.31 -4.86
CA THR A 343 12.15 -1.25 -4.01
C THR A 343 12.45 -0.54 -2.69
N ASN A 344 13.54 -0.91 -2.02
CA ASN A 344 13.95 -0.25 -0.77
C ASN A 344 14.16 1.27 -0.95
N ALA A 345 14.87 1.69 -2.00
CA ALA A 345 15.14 3.11 -2.24
C ALA A 345 13.84 3.90 -2.44
N HIS A 346 12.91 3.38 -3.25
CA HIS A 346 11.64 4.03 -3.53
C HIS A 346 10.72 4.07 -2.30
N ILE A 347 10.60 2.97 -1.56
CA ILE A 347 9.81 2.93 -0.33
C ILE A 347 10.40 3.86 0.74
N SER A 348 11.73 3.89 0.88
CA SER A 348 12.41 4.81 1.81
C SER A 348 12.14 6.26 1.45
N PHE A 349 12.14 6.60 0.15
CA PHE A 349 11.81 7.96 -0.30
C PHE A 349 10.32 8.30 -0.10
N ALA A 350 9.41 7.38 -0.43
CA ALA A 350 7.97 7.56 -0.20
C ALA A 350 7.65 7.78 1.29
N SER A 351 8.41 7.15 2.19
CA SER A 351 8.27 7.29 3.65
C SER A 351 8.45 8.73 4.16
N LEU A 352 8.94 9.66 3.35
CA LEU A 352 9.02 11.08 3.73
C LEU A 352 7.64 11.73 3.86
N ASN A 353 6.67 11.28 3.04
CA ASN A 353 5.34 11.88 2.93
C ASN A 353 4.19 10.87 3.09
N HIS A 354 4.50 9.56 3.14
CA HIS A 354 3.50 8.50 3.27
C HIS A 354 3.87 7.54 4.41
N LEU A 355 2.85 6.91 4.99
CA LEU A 355 3.05 5.85 5.96
C LEU A 355 3.31 4.54 5.22
N ILE A 356 4.38 3.87 5.59
CA ILE A 356 4.76 2.57 5.06
C ILE A 356 4.43 1.51 6.11
N THR A 357 3.88 0.37 5.70
CA THR A 357 3.66 -0.81 6.54
C THR A 357 4.27 -2.04 5.86
N GLN A 358 4.12 -3.21 6.47
CA GLN A 358 4.50 -4.51 5.93
C GLN A 358 3.43 -5.54 6.27
N VAL A 359 3.34 -6.62 5.49
CA VAL A 359 2.27 -7.62 5.64
C VAL A 359 2.18 -8.14 7.08
N SER A 360 3.32 -8.48 7.71
CA SER A 360 3.33 -9.00 9.10
C SER A 360 2.91 -7.99 10.17
N TRP A 361 2.80 -6.71 9.83
CA TRP A 361 2.39 -5.62 10.72
C TRP A 361 0.92 -5.24 10.58
N ILE A 362 0.21 -5.91 9.67
CA ILE A 362 -1.22 -5.79 9.46
C ILE A 362 -1.86 -7.04 10.08
N GLN A 363 -2.69 -6.86 11.10
CA GLN A 363 -3.24 -7.96 11.89
C GLN A 363 -4.70 -7.71 12.20
N LEU A 364 -5.56 -8.69 11.91
CA LEU A 364 -6.96 -8.68 12.33
C LEU A 364 -7.07 -8.99 13.83
N GLU A 365 -8.01 -8.36 14.52
CA GLU A 365 -8.27 -8.63 15.94
C GLU A 365 -8.64 -10.11 16.14
N GLY A 366 -7.98 -10.77 17.10
CA GLY A 366 -8.15 -12.21 17.35
C GLY A 366 -7.12 -13.10 16.65
N GLU A 367 -6.40 -12.60 15.64
CA GLU A 367 -5.26 -13.32 15.04
C GLU A 367 -3.97 -13.02 15.80
N ASN A 368 -3.74 -13.72 16.92
CA ASN A 368 -2.40 -13.78 17.50
C ASN A 368 -1.50 -14.64 16.60
N LYS A 369 -0.92 -14.05 15.55
CA LYS A 369 0.23 -14.65 14.87
C LYS A 369 1.39 -14.61 15.84
N ALA A 370 1.62 -15.70 16.56
CA ALA A 370 2.82 -15.91 17.34
C ALA A 370 4.03 -15.63 16.43
N GLN A 371 4.78 -14.57 16.71
CA GLN A 371 6.03 -14.30 16.01
C GLN A 371 6.88 -15.57 16.10
N PRO A 372 7.33 -16.16 14.98
CA PRO A 372 8.27 -17.26 15.06
C PRO A 372 9.55 -16.71 15.68
N ASN A 373 9.92 -17.23 16.86
CA ASN A 373 11.23 -17.06 17.47
C ASN A 373 12.30 -17.52 16.47
N ARG A 374 12.73 -16.67 15.54
CA ARG A 374 13.96 -16.86 14.76
C ARG A 374 15.14 -16.35 15.57
N GLN A 375 15.41 -17.03 16.67
CA GLN A 375 16.78 -17.16 17.18
C GLN A 375 17.38 -18.41 16.56
N GLU A 376 17.85 -18.30 15.32
CA GLU A 376 18.88 -19.23 14.85
C GLU A 376 20.19 -18.45 14.68
N LYS A 377 21.11 -18.80 15.58
CA LYS A 377 22.52 -18.43 15.58
C LYS A 377 23.12 -18.65 14.20
N VAL A 378 23.52 -17.58 13.53
CA VAL A 378 24.59 -17.67 12.54
C VAL A 378 25.89 -17.49 13.31
N ARG A 379 26.67 -18.58 13.39
CA ARG A 379 28.09 -18.56 13.71
C ARG A 379 28.89 -18.18 12.48
#